data_AF-A0A016W0L4-F1
#
_entry.id   AF-A0A016W0L4-F1
#
_cell.length_a   1.000
_cell.length_b   1.000
_cell.length_c   1.000
_cell.angle_alpha   90.00
_cell.angle_beta   90.00
_cell.angle_gamma   90.00
#
_symmetry.space_group_name_H-M   'P 1'
#
loop_
_entity.id
_entity.type
_entity.pdbx_description
1 polymer ?
#
loop_
_entity_poly.entity_id
_entity_poly.type
_entity_poly.pdbx_seq_one_letter_code
_entity_poly.pdbx_strand_id
1 'polypeptide(L)' 'MDFHRSQFSAKPARLGRIMPLAIDLLHPDPETERQRHKLKRLVQHPNSYFMDVKCPGCFKVGHQVSDLMHSSNCM' A
#
# COMPACT_ATOMS: atom_id res chain seq x y z
N MET A 1 -43.43 34.72 -14.96
CA MET A 1 -42.84 34.54 -16.30
C MET A 1 -41.47 35.19 -16.17
N ASP A 2 -40.35 34.51 -15.93
CA ASP A 2 -39.87 33.18 -16.31
C ASP A 2 -38.94 32.68 -15.18
N PHE A 3 -39.28 31.64 -14.42
CA PHE A 3 -38.97 30.22 -14.68
C PHE A 3 -37.77 29.97 -15.58
N HIS A 4 -36.57 29.84 -14.98
CA HIS A 4 -35.41 29.02 -15.37
C HIS A 4 -34.17 29.54 -14.62
N ARG A 5 -33.27 28.76 -14.03
CA ARG A 5 -33.08 27.32 -13.94
C ARG A 5 -32.05 27.15 -12.82
N SER A 6 -32.46 26.53 -11.71
CA SER A 6 -31.59 26.12 -10.61
C SER A 6 -30.37 25.38 -11.14
N GLN A 7 -29.17 25.89 -10.85
CA GLN A 7 -27.93 25.22 -11.15
C GLN A 7 -27.69 24.14 -10.06
N PHE A 8 -28.45 23.05 -10.15
CA PHE A 8 -28.08 21.82 -9.45
C PHE A 8 -26.74 21.37 -10.00
N SER A 9 -25.71 21.42 -9.18
CA SER A 9 -24.42 20.76 -9.43
C SER A 9 -24.68 19.26 -9.52
N ALA A 10 -25.07 18.79 -10.71
CA ALA A 10 -25.08 17.39 -11.05
C ALA A 10 -23.61 16.97 -11.17
N LYS A 11 -23.04 16.46 -10.08
CA LYS A 11 -21.84 15.63 -10.15
C LYS A 11 -22.12 14.56 -11.19
N PRO A 12 -21.31 14.40 -12.26
CA PRO A 12 -21.54 13.31 -13.19
C PRO A 12 -21.45 12.02 -12.39
N ALA A 13 -22.54 11.24 -12.39
CA ALA A 13 -22.53 9.91 -11.86
C ALA A 13 -21.37 9.18 -12.56
N ARG A 14 -20.35 8.78 -11.78
CA ARG A 14 -19.33 7.84 -12.23
C ARG A 14 -19.99 6.48 -12.43
N LEU A 15 -20.81 6.36 -13.47
CA LEU A 15 -21.25 5.10 -14.05
C LEU A 15 -20.31 4.76 -15.22
N GLY A 16 -19.00 4.78 -14.91
CA GLY A 16 -18.00 4.18 -15.77
C GLY A 16 -17.93 2.70 -15.41
N ARG A 17 -18.52 1.86 -16.25
CA ARG A 17 -18.17 0.44 -16.36
C ARG A 17 -16.63 0.35 -16.28
N ILE A 18 -16.06 -0.39 -15.32
CA ILE A 18 -14.60 -0.54 -15.22
C ILE A 18 -14.15 -1.22 -16.52
N MET A 19 -13.63 -0.42 -17.46
CA MET A 19 -12.94 -0.95 -18.62
C MET A 19 -11.63 -1.54 -18.11
N PRO A 20 -11.38 -2.85 -18.24
CA PRO A 20 -10.08 -3.42 -17.85
C PRO A 20 -8.93 -2.85 -18.70
N LEU A 21 -9.26 -2.14 -19.78
CA LEU A 21 -8.31 -1.56 -20.74
C LEU A 21 -7.62 -0.26 -20.27
N ALA A 22 -8.10 0.39 -19.21
CA ALA A 22 -7.57 1.69 -18.76
C ALA A 22 -6.88 1.63 -17.40
N ILE A 23 -6.35 0.46 -17.01
CA ILE A 23 -5.45 0.35 -15.86
C ILE A 23 -4.05 0.71 -16.37
N ASP A 24 -3.48 1.82 -15.89
CA ASP A 24 -2.07 2.12 -16.13
C ASP A 24 -1.22 1.06 -15.45
N LEU A 25 -0.67 0.15 -16.26
CA LEU A 25 0.12 -0.99 -15.79
C LEU A 25 1.53 -0.57 -15.36
N LEU A 26 2.00 0.60 -15.82
CA LEU A 26 3.37 1.06 -15.58
C LEU A 26 3.46 2.01 -14.37
N HIS A 27 2.40 2.74 -14.07
CA HIS A 27 2.33 3.63 -12.90
C HIS A 27 1.11 3.32 -12.02
N PRO A 28 1.09 2.15 -11.36
CA PRO A 28 0.01 1.82 -10.43
C PRO A 28 0.02 2.76 -9.22
N ASP A 29 -1.16 3.00 -8.66
CA ASP A 29 -1.30 3.78 -7.43
C ASP A 29 -0.64 3.05 -6.25
N PRO A 30 0.13 3.74 -5.39
CA PRO A 30 0.88 3.11 -4.30
C PRO A 30 -0.01 2.39 -3.26
N GLU A 31 -1.25 2.82 -3.04
CA GLU A 31 -2.17 2.13 -2.12
C GLU A 31 -2.59 0.79 -2.71
N THR A 32 -2.93 0.77 -4.00
CA THR A 32 -3.29 -0.47 -4.70
C THR A 32 -2.13 -1.47 -4.74
N GLU A 33 -0.90 -0.97 -4.90
CA GLU A 33 0.30 -1.79 -4.96
C GLU A 33 0.67 -2.43 -3.61
N ARG A 34 0.46 -1.70 -2.51
CA ARG A 34 0.66 -2.21 -1.14
C ARG A 34 -0.31 -3.34 -0.79
N GLN A 35 -1.56 -3.23 -1.25
CA GLN A 35 -2.59 -4.25 -1.03
C GLN A 35 -2.35 -5.54 -1.83
N ARG A 36 -1.61 -5.46 -2.95
CA ARG A 36 -1.27 -6.64 -3.74
C ARG A 36 -0.30 -7.55 -2.99
N HIS A 37 -0.46 -8.86 -3.23
CA HIS A 37 0.51 -9.85 -2.77
C HIS A 37 1.91 -9.51 -3.28
N LYS A 38 2.94 -9.70 -2.45
CA LYS A 38 4.35 -9.37 -2.75
C LYS A 38 4.91 -9.95 -4.05
N LEU A 39 4.29 -11.02 -4.58
CA LEU A 39 4.66 -11.64 -5.85
C LEU A 39 3.85 -11.16 -7.08
N LYS A 40 2.88 -10.26 -6.91
CA LYS A 40 2.02 -9.75 -8.01
C LYS A 40 2.18 -8.25 -8.19
N ARG A 41 3.20 -7.68 -7.57
CA ARG A 41 3.57 -6.26 -7.67
C ARG A 41 4.28 -6.01 -9.00
N LEU A 42 4.27 -4.77 -9.47
CA LEU A 42 5.03 -4.31 -10.63
C LEU A 42 6.52 -4.65 -10.45
N VAL A 43 7.03 -4.43 -9.23
CA VAL A 43 8.37 -4.87 -8.82
C VAL A 43 8.25 -5.70 -7.55
N GLN A 44 8.87 -6.88 -7.59
CA GLN A 44 8.83 -7.82 -6.48
C GLN A 44 9.76 -7.35 -5.37
N HIS A 45 9.24 -7.25 -4.15
CA HIS A 45 10.04 -6.97 -2.97
C HIS A 45 9.39 -7.63 -1.74
N PRO A 46 10.19 -8.00 -0.73
CA PRO A 46 9.64 -8.54 0.52
C PRO A 46 8.79 -7.50 1.26
N ASN A 47 7.88 -8.00 2.10
CA ASN A 47 7.13 -7.16 3.05
C ASN A 47 7.89 -6.98 4.37
N SER A 48 8.85 -7.85 4.63
CA SER A 48 9.69 -7.79 5.81
C SER A 48 10.80 -6.77 5.62
N TYR A 49 11.23 -6.19 6.73
CA TYR A 49 12.27 -5.16 6.77
C TYR A 49 13.29 -5.49 7.86
N PHE A 50 14.51 -5.02 7.66
CA PHE A 50 15.55 -5.12 8.68
C PHE A 50 15.39 -3.96 9.68
N MET A 51 15.41 -4.29 10.97
CA MET A 51 15.36 -3.35 12.08
C MET A 51 16.53 -3.54 13.02
N ASP A 52 17.04 -2.43 13.52
CA ASP A 52 18.00 -2.43 14.62
C ASP A 52 17.27 -2.61 15.94
N VAL A 53 17.36 -3.81 16.51
CA VAL A 53 16.74 -4.14 17.80
C VAL A 53 17.82 -4.18 18.87
N LYS A 54 17.50 -3.57 20.02
CA LYS A 54 18.33 -3.66 21.22
C LYS A 54 17.88 -4.87 22.04
N CYS A 55 18.83 -5.74 22.35
CA CYS A 55 18.61 -6.84 23.27
C CYS A 55 18.48 -6.32 24.71
N PRO A 56 17.42 -6.68 25.47
CA PRO A 56 17.24 -6.23 26.86
C PRO A 56 18.33 -6.76 27.82
N GLY A 57 19.08 -7.79 27.43
CA GLY A 57 20.18 -8.35 28.24
C GLY A 57 21.60 -8.03 27.74
N CYS A 58 21.76 -7.44 26.55
CA CYS A 58 23.05 -7.46 25.86
C CYS A 58 23.60 -6.07 25.52
N PHE A 59 22.79 -5.00 25.55
CA PHE A 59 23.12 -3.62 25.10
C PHE A 59 23.68 -3.46 23.68
N LYS A 60 24.07 -4.54 23.01
CA LYS A 60 24.44 -4.60 21.60
C LYS A 60 23.18 -4.39 20.75
N VAL A 61 23.35 -3.60 19.70
CA VAL A 61 22.36 -3.42 18.63
C VAL A 61 22.59 -4.53 17.60
N GLY A 62 21.55 -5.24 17.23
CA GLY A 62 21.58 -6.28 16.19
C GLY A 62 20.57 -6.01 15.10
N HIS A 63 20.92 -6.38 13.86
CA HIS A 63 20.00 -6.33 12.72
C HIS A 63 19.06 -7.54 12.75
N GLN A 64 17.75 -7.31 12.84
CA GLN A 64 16.73 -8.35 12.89
C GLN A 64 15.69 -8.13 11.77
N VAL A 65 15.21 -9.22 11.16
CA VAL A 65 14.10 -9.16 10.19
C VAL A 65 12.78 -9.06 10.96
N SER A 66 11.88 -8.18 10.56
CA SER A 66 10.60 -7.89 11.23
C SER A 66 9.77 -9.12 11.60
N ASP A 67 9.82 -10.17 10.78
CA ASP A 67 9.00 -11.38 10.98
C ASP A 67 9.66 -12.37 11.97
N LEU A 68 10.90 -12.10 12.41
CA LEU A 68 11.70 -12.96 13.31
C LEU A 68 11.70 -12.49 14.78
N MET A 69 10.86 -11.52 15.15
CA MET A 69 10.82 -10.94 16.51
C MET A 69 10.55 -11.94 17.65
N HIS A 70 10.11 -13.17 17.34
CA HIS A 70 9.78 -14.19 18.35
C HIS A 70 10.98 -15.00 18.86
N SER A 71 12.15 -14.94 18.20
CA SER A 71 13.36 -15.65 18.65
C SER A 71 14.33 -14.71 19.34
N SER A 72 13.93 -14.18 20.49
CA SER A 72 14.74 -13.26 21.31
C SER A 72 15.82 -13.99 22.11
N ASN A 73 16.67 -14.77 21.44
CA ASN A 73 17.94 -15.21 21.99
C ASN A 73 19.03 -14.58 21.15
N CYS A 74 19.76 -13.63 21.74
CA CYS A 74 20.97 -13.11 21.12
C CYS A 74 22.00 -14.22 21.08
N MET A 75 22.26 -14.75 19.88
CA MET A 75 23.49 -15.48 19.58
C MET A 75 24.69 -14.53 19.66
#